data_AF-A0A3D1E6N2-F1
#
_entry.id   AF-A0A3D1E6N2-F1
#
_cell.length_a   1.000
_cell.length_b   1.000
_cell.length_c   1.000
_cell.angle_alpha   90.00
_cell.angle_beta   90.00
_cell.angle_gamma   90.00
#
_symmetry.space_group_name_H-M   'P 1'
#
loop_
_entity.id
_entity.type
_entity.pdbx_description
1 polymer ?
#
loop_
_entity_poly.entity_id
_entity_poly.type
_entity_poly.pdbx_seq_one_letter_code
_entity_poly.pdbx_strand_id
1 'polypeptide(L)'
;MKPLLTIAALGLMGTGLWAQNTKNTPNSQNLDTLQGAEVQLKEVFVSAVRANQKMGVTYSEVKAQDIAPVNLGQDLPFLIRWMPSVVTTS
;
A
#
# COMPACT_ATOMS: atom_id res chain seq x y z
N MET A 1 -58.13 48.65 -0.81
CA MET A 1 -58.39 47.54 0.15
C MET A 1 -57.42 46.39 -0.10
N LYS A 2 -56.13 46.60 0.17
CA LYS A 2 -55.05 45.61 -0.01
C LYS A 2 -53.91 45.93 0.98
N PRO A 3 -54.11 45.70 2.28
CA PRO A 3 -52.99 45.22 3.11
C PRO A 3 -53.50 44.30 4.24
N LEU A 4 -54.10 43.17 3.87
CA LEU A 4 -54.41 42.12 4.85
C LEU A 4 -53.92 40.73 4.40
N LEU A 5 -53.69 40.54 3.10
CA LEU A 5 -53.25 39.25 2.55
C LEU A 5 -51.72 39.07 2.57
N THR A 6 -50.94 40.15 2.69
CA THR A 6 -49.46 40.12 2.71
C THR A 6 -48.87 39.75 4.08
N ILE A 7 -49.60 39.96 5.18
CA ILE A 7 -49.13 39.59 6.53
C ILE A 7 -49.31 38.08 6.80
N ALA A 8 -50.32 37.45 6.20
CA ALA A 8 -50.50 35.99 6.26
C ALA A 8 -49.43 35.22 5.47
N ALA A 9 -48.86 35.82 4.41
CA ALA A 9 -47.80 35.21 3.61
C ALA A 9 -46.41 35.26 4.30
N LEU A 10 -46.19 36.19 5.23
CA LEU A 10 -44.91 36.32 5.94
C LEU A 10 -44.83 35.46 7.22
N GLY A 11 -45.97 35.02 7.76
CA GLY A 11 -46.04 34.17 8.96
C GLY A 11 -45.86 32.67 8.71
N LEU A 12 -46.02 32.19 7.47
CA LEU A 12 -45.91 30.77 7.11
C LEU A 12 -44.55 30.40 6.48
N MET A 13 -43.62 31.35 6.37
CA MET A 13 -42.33 31.16 5.67
C MET A 13 -41.12 31.14 6.62
N GLY A 14 -41.33 30.93 7.93
CA GLY A 14 -40.29 31.05 8.97
C GLY A 14 -39.89 29.74 9.68
N THR A 15 -40.60 28.63 9.51
CA THR A 15 -40.37 27.39 10.28
C THR A 15 -40.40 26.14 9.40
N GLY A 16 -39.52 26.10 8.39
CA GLY A 16 -39.32 24.92 7.54
C GLY A 16 -37.86 24.64 7.18
N LEU A 17 -36.93 25.46 7.67
CA LEU A 17 -35.51 25.13 7.66
C LEU A 17 -35.22 24.43 9.00
N TRP A 18 -34.39 23.39 8.97
CA TRP A 18 -34.07 22.45 10.05
C TRP A 18 -34.97 21.21 10.19
N ALA A 19 -34.99 20.35 9.17
CA ALA A 19 -35.18 18.91 9.42
C ALA A 19 -34.43 18.07 8.37
N GLN A 20 -33.34 17.46 8.82
CA GLN A 20 -32.79 16.19 8.33
C GLN A 20 -32.05 16.22 6.99
N ASN A 21 -30.84 16.77 7.05
CA ASN A 21 -29.74 16.28 6.24
C ASN A 21 -29.25 14.96 6.84
N THR A 22 -29.74 13.82 6.34
CA THR A 22 -29.02 12.53 6.36
C THR A 22 -29.81 11.49 5.58
N LYS A 23 -29.32 11.14 4.41
CA LYS A 23 -29.20 9.76 3.94
C LYS A 23 -28.33 9.80 2.69
N ASN A 24 -27.02 9.66 2.92
CA ASN A 24 -26.18 8.96 1.98
C ASN A 24 -26.94 7.66 1.66
N THR A 25 -27.49 7.53 0.45
CA THR A 25 -27.96 6.24 -0.04
C THR A 25 -26.72 5.35 -0.10
N PRO A 26 -26.54 4.37 0.80
CA PRO A 26 -25.52 3.37 0.54
C PRO A 26 -26.07 2.56 -0.63
N ASN A 27 -25.32 2.57 -1.72
CA ASN A 27 -25.44 1.64 -2.81
C ASN A 27 -25.88 0.28 -2.25
N SER A 28 -27.12 -0.14 -2.50
CA SER A 28 -27.56 -1.49 -2.15
C SER A 28 -26.99 -2.42 -3.20
N GLN A 29 -25.66 -2.61 -3.15
CA GLN A 29 -25.02 -3.70 -3.85
C GLN A 29 -25.46 -4.97 -3.12
N ASN A 30 -26.27 -5.77 -3.82
CA ASN A 30 -26.55 -7.13 -3.40
C ASN A 30 -25.20 -7.83 -3.20
N LEU A 31 -24.86 -8.11 -1.93
CA LEU A 31 -23.64 -8.81 -1.58
C LEU A 31 -23.80 -10.25 -2.07
N ASP A 32 -23.08 -10.59 -3.13
CA ASP A 32 -22.93 -11.97 -3.59
C ASP A 32 -22.46 -12.83 -2.39
N THR A 33 -23.14 -13.95 -2.18
CA THR A 33 -23.02 -14.77 -0.95
C THR A 33 -21.68 -15.50 -0.86
N LEU A 34 -20.86 -15.44 -1.91
CA LEU A 34 -19.45 -15.83 -1.84
C LEU A 34 -18.61 -14.66 -1.27
N GLN A 35 -18.88 -14.31 -0.01
CA GLN A 35 -18.01 -13.48 0.81
C GLN A 35 -16.73 -14.28 1.13
N GLY A 36 -15.84 -14.40 0.15
CA GLY A 36 -14.45 -14.74 0.42
C GLY A 36 -13.94 -13.73 1.44
N ALA A 37 -13.37 -14.21 2.55
CA ALA A 37 -12.88 -13.33 3.60
C ALA A 37 -11.96 -12.28 2.98
N GLU A 38 -12.33 -10.99 3.11
CA GLU A 38 -11.54 -9.89 2.61
C GLU A 38 -10.26 -9.81 3.44
N VAL A 39 -9.17 -10.37 2.92
CA VAL A 39 -7.87 -10.31 3.57
C VAL A 39 -7.25 -8.96 3.23
N GLN A 40 -7.46 -7.97 4.11
CA GLN A 40 -6.76 -6.69 4.01
C GLN A 40 -5.26 -6.91 4.33
N LEU A 41 -4.44 -6.87 3.29
CA LEU A 41 -2.99 -6.98 3.41
C LEU A 41 -2.42 -5.69 3.99
N LYS A 42 -1.56 -5.81 5.01
CA LYS A 42 -0.84 -4.67 5.56
C LYS A 42 0.40 -4.39 4.72
N GLU A 43 0.63 -3.13 4.39
CA GLU A 43 1.87 -2.69 3.77
C GLU A 43 3.03 -2.86 4.78
N VAL A 44 4.15 -3.42 4.31
CA VAL A 44 5.37 -3.59 5.11
C VAL A 44 6.52 -2.89 4.38
N PHE A 45 7.14 -1.91 5.05
CA PHE A 45 8.34 -1.28 4.54
C PHE A 45 9.56 -2.12 4.91
N VAL A 46 10.26 -2.64 3.89
CA VAL A 46 11.49 -3.43 4.08
C VAL A 46 12.68 -2.54 3.73
N SER A 47 13.58 -2.35 4.70
CA SER A 47 14.84 -1.62 4.51
C SER A 47 16.01 -2.61 4.49
N ALA A 48 16.93 -2.42 3.54
CA ALA A 48 18.14 -3.23 3.45
C ALA A 48 19.30 -2.55 4.18
N VAL A 49 20.05 -3.32 4.97
CA VAL A 49 21.27 -2.88 5.64
C VAL A 49 22.44 -3.76 5.22
N ARG A 50 23.61 -3.18 4.95
CA ARG A 50 24.81 -3.94 4.61
C ARG A 50 25.32 -4.71 5.82
N ALA A 51 25.57 -6.01 5.63
CA ALA A 51 26.17 -6.87 6.64
C ALA A 51 27.56 -6.34 7.08
N ASN A 52 27.86 -6.44 8.38
CA ASN A 52 29.14 -6.04 8.94
C ASN A 52 29.54 -6.95 10.11
N GLN A 53 30.78 -6.81 10.59
CA GLN A 53 31.36 -7.67 11.63
C GLN A 53 30.65 -7.62 13.00
N LYS A 54 29.85 -6.58 13.27
CA LYS A 54 29.11 -6.43 14.54
C LYS A 54 27.73 -7.08 14.49
N MET A 55 27.28 -7.52 13.31
CA MET A 55 25.98 -8.17 13.14
C MET A 55 26.09 -9.66 13.42
N GLY A 56 25.14 -10.22 14.18
CA GLY A 56 25.08 -11.64 14.53
C GLY A 56 24.59 -12.55 13.40
N VAL A 57 24.96 -12.27 12.16
CA VAL A 57 24.58 -13.05 10.97
C VAL A 57 25.81 -13.41 10.16
N THR A 58 25.83 -14.61 9.59
CA THR A 58 26.91 -15.04 8.70
C THR A 58 26.82 -14.31 7.37
N TYR A 59 27.93 -13.73 6.91
CA TYR A 59 28.04 -13.11 5.59
C TYR A 59 29.37 -13.47 4.93
N SER A 60 29.41 -13.37 3.60
CA SER A 60 30.62 -13.51 2.81
C SER A 60 30.78 -12.26 1.94
N GLU A 61 31.96 -11.66 1.97
CA GLU A 61 32.30 -10.47 1.19
C GLU A 61 33.29 -10.87 0.11
N VAL A 62 33.00 -10.48 -1.15
CA VAL A 62 33.89 -10.68 -2.29
C VAL A 62 34.24 -9.32 -2.86
N LYS A 63 35.53 -9.05 -3.00
CA LYS A 63 36.04 -7.80 -3.57
C LYS A 63 36.41 -8.01 -5.04
N ALA A 64 36.44 -6.91 -5.79
CA ALA A 64 36.79 -6.94 -7.20
C ALA A 64 38.17 -7.57 -7.47
N GLN A 65 39.12 -7.38 -6.55
CA GLN A 65 40.46 -7.94 -6.63
C GLN A 65 40.47 -9.47 -6.51
N ASP A 66 39.52 -10.03 -5.78
CA ASP A 66 39.44 -11.48 -5.53
C ASP A 66 38.97 -12.23 -6.78
N ILE A 67 38.12 -11.61 -7.61
CA ILE A 67 37.58 -12.19 -8.84
C ILE A 67 38.35 -11.79 -10.11
N ALA A 68 39.14 -10.72 -10.07
CA ALA A 68 39.93 -10.24 -11.21
C ALA A 68 40.79 -11.31 -11.90
N PRO A 69 41.53 -12.21 -11.21
CA PRO A 69 42.40 -13.18 -11.88
C PRO A 69 41.65 -14.24 -12.69
N VAL A 70 40.37 -14.47 -12.38
CA VAL A 70 39.51 -15.46 -13.05
C VAL A 70 38.43 -14.81 -13.91
N ASN A 71 38.35 -13.48 -13.91
CA ASN A 71 37.40 -12.73 -14.70
C ASN A 71 37.86 -12.62 -16.16
N LEU A 72 37.44 -13.61 -16.96
CA LEU A 72 37.69 -13.66 -18.41
C LEU A 72 36.55 -13.02 -19.22
N GLY A 73 35.83 -12.05 -18.66
CA GLY A 73 34.59 -11.51 -19.24
C GLY A 73 33.36 -12.37 -18.96
N GLN A 74 33.41 -13.16 -17.88
CA GLN A 74 32.34 -14.03 -17.44
C GLN A 74 31.32 -13.26 -16.59
N ASP A 75 30.10 -13.78 -16.49
CA ASP A 75 29.05 -13.21 -15.67
C ASP A 75 29.29 -13.46 -14.16
N LEU A 76 28.71 -12.59 -13.34
CA LEU A 76 28.95 -12.60 -11.89
C LEU A 76 28.54 -13.92 -11.22
N PRO A 77 27.36 -14.52 -11.51
CA PRO A 77 26.99 -15.83 -10.95
C PRO A 77 28.08 -16.87 -11.15
N PHE A 78 28.64 -16.99 -12.36
CA PHE A 78 29.70 -17.95 -12.64
C PHE A 78 30.97 -17.68 -11.80
N LEU A 79 31.36 -16.40 -11.65
CA LEU A 79 32.51 -16.00 -10.85
C LEU A 79 32.35 -16.34 -9.36
N ILE A 80 31.13 -16.29 -8.83
CA ILE A 80 30.85 -16.56 -7.41
C ILE A 80 30.29 -17.96 -7.13
N ARG A 81 30.33 -18.88 -8.11
CA ARG A 81 29.72 -20.22 -8.01
C ARG A 81 30.30 -21.10 -6.90
N TRP A 82 31.47 -20.75 -6.35
CA TRP A 82 32.13 -21.49 -5.26
C TRP A 82 31.81 -20.91 -3.88
N MET A 83 31.04 -19.82 -3.82
CA MET A 83 30.59 -19.27 -2.55
C MET A 83 29.53 -20.17 -1.92
N PRO A 84 29.52 -20.31 -0.57
CA PRO A 84 28.47 -21.03 0.12
C PRO A 84 27.11 -20.36 -0.14
N SER A 85 26.05 -21.18 -0.20
CA SER A 85 24.68 -20.72 -0.40
C SER A 85 24.41 -20.00 -1.72
N VAL A 86 25.27 -20.15 -2.73
CA VAL A 86 25.04 -19.67 -4.10
C VAL A 86 24.70 -20.86 -4.99
N VAL A 87 23.58 -20.77 -5.72
CA VAL A 87 23.19 -21.73 -6.75
C VAL A 87 23.23 -21.02 -8.09
N THR A 88 24.07 -21.50 -8.99
CA THR A 88 24.17 -21.00 -10.36
C THR A 88 23.47 -21.96 -11.31
N THR A 89 22.57 -21.43 -12.13
CA THR A 89 21.92 -22.16 -13.24
C THR A 89 22.45 -21.66 -14.57
N SER A 90 22.35 -22.48 -15.63
CA SER A 90 22.80 -22.16 -17.00
C SER A 90 21.66 -21.73 -17.91
#